data_AF-A0A6S6SFZ0-F1
#
_entry.id   AF-A0A6S6SFZ0-F1
#
_cell.length_a   1.000
_cell.length_b   1.000
_cell.length_c   1.000
_cell.angle_alpha   90.00
_cell.angle_beta   90.00
_cell.angle_gamma   90.00
#
_symmetry.space_group_name_H-M   'P 1'
#
loop_
_entity.id
_entity.type
_entity.pdbx_description
1 polymer ?
#
loop_
_entity_poly.entity_id
_entity_poly.type
_entity_poly.pdbx_seq_one_letter_code
_entity_poly.pdbx_strand_id
1 'polypeptide(L)'
;MIIGVSELQKNISIFKNLTETVHIIDKKTKEVLALVLPKSQMEEHTLTDALAGSLHVKNSMGEHKGFDMMVEDAYEQEMREKYGI
;
A
#
# COMPACT_ATOMS: atom_id res chain seq x y z
N MET A 1 -15.58 -5.14 -10.45
CA MET A 1 -16.09 -4.94 -11.83
C MET A 1 -15.03 -4.26 -12.73
N ILE A 2 -14.94 -4.55 -14.03
CA ILE A 2 -13.98 -3.92 -14.96
C ILE A 2 -14.73 -3.16 -16.06
N ILE A 3 -14.36 -1.90 -16.31
CA ILE A 3 -15.04 -1.03 -17.29
C ILE A 3 -14.01 -0.28 -18.12
N GLY A 4 -14.24 -0.19 -19.44
CA GLY A 4 -13.41 0.64 -20.30
C GLY A 4 -13.78 2.12 -20.25
N VAL A 5 -12.82 3.01 -20.51
CA VAL A 5 -13.04 4.46 -20.54
C VAL A 5 -14.22 4.88 -21.45
N SER A 6 -14.36 4.25 -22.62
CA SER A 6 -15.46 4.55 -23.56
C SER A 6 -16.84 4.11 -23.06
N GLU A 7 -16.90 3.07 -22.21
CA GLU A 7 -18.16 2.60 -21.61
C GLU A 7 -18.56 3.48 -20.42
N LEU A 8 -17.58 3.99 -19.69
CA LEU A 8 -17.77 4.95 -18.61
C LEU A 8 -18.50 6.20 -19.10
N GLN A 9 -18.07 6.75 -20.24
CA GLN A 9 -18.71 7.93 -20.84
C GLN A 9 -20.18 7.70 -21.20
N LYS A 10 -20.55 6.48 -21.60
CA LYS A 10 -21.93 6.12 -21.98
C LYS A 10 -22.81 5.81 -20.78
N ASN A 11 -22.23 5.24 -19.73
CA ASN A 11 -22.95 4.69 -18.59
C ASN A 11 -22.54 5.34 -17.27
N ILE A 12 -22.38 6.66 -17.23
CA ILE A 12 -21.94 7.38 -16.01
C ILE A 12 -22.86 7.15 -14.80
N SER A 13 -24.11 6.74 -15.04
CA SER A 13 -25.09 6.47 -13.99
C SER A 13 -24.72 5.27 -13.10
N ILE A 14 -23.79 4.41 -13.53
CA ILE A 14 -23.29 3.29 -12.71
C ILE A 14 -22.70 3.76 -11.38
N PHE A 15 -22.15 4.99 -11.34
CA PHE A 15 -21.49 5.52 -10.14
C PHE A 15 -22.47 5.94 -9.05
N LYS A 16 -23.77 6.09 -9.36
CA LYS A 16 -24.77 6.52 -8.36
C LYS A 16 -25.06 5.43 -7.33
N ASN A 17 -25.07 4.17 -7.74
CA ASN A 17 -25.41 3.02 -6.92
C ASN A 17 -24.28 1.99 -6.92
N LEU A 18 -23.04 2.46 -6.80
CA LEU A 18 -21.89 1.57 -6.77
C LEU A 18 -21.92 0.76 -5.47
N THR A 19 -21.99 -0.57 -5.58
CA THR A 19 -21.88 -1.50 -4.44
C THR A 19 -20.53 -2.21 -4.41
N GLU A 20 -19.83 -2.25 -5.54
CA GLU A 20 -18.55 -2.94 -5.72
C GLU A 20 -17.51 -1.99 -6.31
N THR A 21 -16.23 -2.28 -6.05
CA THR A 21 -15.12 -1.57 -6.66
C THR A 21 -15.09 -1.76 -8.17
N VAL A 22 -14.91 -0.65 -8.89
CA VAL A 22 -14.76 -0.64 -10.36
C VAL A 22 -13.33 -0.31 -10.74
N HIS A 23 -12.75 -1.17 -11.59
CA HIS A 23 -11.48 -0.92 -12.26
C HIS A 23 -11.74 -0.29 -13.62
N ILE A 24 -11.22 0.91 -13.82
CA ILE A 24 -11.25 1.60 -15.10
C ILE A 24 -9.98 1.21 -15.84
N ILE A 25 -10.17 0.59 -17.00
CA ILE A 25 -9.07 0.12 -17.85
C ILE A 25 -9.04 0.85 -19.19
N ASP A 26 -7.84 1.03 -19.74
CA ASP A 26 -7.71 1.21 -21.18
C ASP A 26 -7.83 -0.15 -21.86
N LYS A 27 -8.84 -0.32 -22.72
CA LYS A 27 -9.05 -1.57 -23.45
C LYS A 27 -7.94 -1.86 -24.47
N LYS A 28 -7.20 -0.85 -24.92
CA LYS A 28 -6.10 -1.02 -25.90
C LYS A 28 -4.83 -1.49 -25.22
N THR A 29 -4.37 -0.80 -24.17
CA THR A 29 -3.13 -1.14 -23.46
C THR A 29 -3.34 -2.20 -22.38
N LYS A 30 -4.60 -2.49 -22.01
CA LYS A 30 -5.00 -3.36 -20.88
C LYS A 30 -4.51 -2.87 -19.52
N GLU A 31 -4.09 -1.62 -19.42
CA GLU A 31 -3.62 -1.02 -18.17
C GLU A 31 -4.80 -0.52 -17.33
N VAL A 32 -4.66 -0.67 -16.01
CA VAL A 32 -5.61 -0.12 -15.04
C VAL A 32 -5.25 1.36 -14.83
N LEU A 33 -6.16 2.25 -15.21
CA LEU A 33 -5.97 3.69 -15.12
C LEU A 33 -6.45 4.25 -13.78
N ALA A 34 -7.55 3.70 -13.26
CA ALA A 34 -8.15 4.18 -12.01
C ALA A 34 -8.97 3.09 -11.33
N LEU A 35 -9.09 3.21 -10.01
CA LEU A 35 -10.03 2.46 -9.19
C LEU A 35 -11.09 3.42 -8.64
N VAL A 36 -12.35 3.01 -8.74
CA VAL A 36 -13.48 3.75 -8.15
C VAL A 36 -14.09 2.90 -7.05
N LEU A 37 -14.18 3.49 -5.87
CA LEU A 37 -14.71 2.85 -4.68
C LEU A 37 -16.13 3.35 -4.38
N PRO A 38 -17.00 2.49 -3.84
CA PRO A 38 -18.32 2.90 -3.39
C PRO A 38 -18.21 3.80 -2.15
N LYS A 39 -19.15 4.75 -2.02
CA LYS A 39 -19.15 5.77 -0.97
C LYS A 39 -19.15 5.16 0.44
N SER A 40 -19.85 4.05 0.63
CA SER A 40 -19.86 3.30 1.90
C SER A 40 -18.46 2.84 2.31
N GLN A 41 -17.65 2.34 1.37
CA GLN A 41 -16.28 1.90 1.66
C GLN A 41 -15.32 3.07 1.91
N MET A 42 -15.60 4.25 1.36
CA MET A 42 -14.80 5.46 1.63
C MET A 42 -15.11 6.07 3.00
N GLU A 43 -16.32 5.88 3.52
CA GLU A 43 -16.74 6.41 4.83
C GLU A 43 -16.33 5.50 6.01
N GLU A 44 -16.33 4.17 5.82
CA GLU A 44 -15.96 3.21 6.88
C GLU A 44 -14.44 3.10 7.09
N HIS A 45 -13.66 3.35 6.04
CA HIS A 45 -12.21 3.31 6.10
C HIS A 45 -11.65 4.56 5.40
N THR A 46 -11.26 5.56 6.18
CA THR A 46 -10.30 6.56 5.70
C THR A 46 -9.06 5.77 5.28
N LEU A 47 -8.93 5.47 3.98
CA LEU A 47 -7.80 4.71 3.44
C LEU A 47 -6.46 5.33 3.85
N THR A 48 -6.45 6.64 4.08
CA THR A 48 -5.35 7.40 4.67
C THR A 48 -4.98 6.94 6.08
N ASP A 49 -5.93 6.57 6.95
CA ASP A 49 -5.63 6.11 8.32
C ASP A 49 -5.03 4.70 8.32
N ALA A 50 -5.57 3.81 7.49
CA ALA A 50 -5.03 2.46 7.31
C ALA A 50 -3.62 2.48 6.69
N LEU A 51 -3.40 3.35 5.69
CA LEU A 51 -2.10 3.52 5.05
C LEU A 51 -1.10 4.25 5.97
N ALA A 52 -1.54 5.27 6.72
CA ALA A 52 -0.71 5.98 7.70
C ALA A 52 -0.23 5.04 8.82
N GLY A 53 -1.10 4.15 9.32
CA GLY A 53 -0.72 3.09 10.25
C GLY A 53 0.35 2.16 9.64
N SER A 54 0.19 1.72 8.39
CA SER A 54 1.17 0.85 7.72
C SER A 54 2.50 1.54 7.41
N LEU A 55 2.48 2.85 7.14
CA LEU A 55 3.67 3.67 6.87
C LEU A 55 4.44 4.00 8.15
N HIS A 56 3.73 4.23 9.28
CA HIS A 56 4.36 4.36 10.60
C HIS A 56 5.03 3.06 11.06
N VAL A 57 4.45 1.89 10.75
CA VAL A 57 5.04 0.60 11.14
C VAL A 57 6.33 0.29 10.37
N LYS A 58 6.55 0.88 9.19
CA LYS A 58 7.85 0.77 8.49
C LYS A 58 8.94 1.69 9.02
N ASN A 59 8.59 2.71 9.79
CA ASN A 59 9.55 3.63 10.42
C ASN A 59 9.67 3.36 11.92
N SER A 60 10.11 2.16 12.26
CA SER A 60 10.83 1.90 13.51
C SER A 60 11.55 0.56 13.43
N MET A 61 12.45 0.43 12.43
CA MET A 61 13.73 -0.16 12.79
C MET A 61 14.29 0.78 13.85
N GLY A 62 14.18 0.35 15.12
CA GLY A 62 14.33 1.18 16.31
C GLY A 62 15.54 2.09 16.22
N GLU A 63 15.45 3.27 16.82
CA GLU A 63 16.54 4.25 16.92
C GLU A 63 17.91 3.57 16.86
N HIS A 64 18.50 3.54 15.66
CA HIS A 64 19.86 3.09 15.50
C HIS A 64 20.68 4.24 16.05
N LYS A 65 20.95 4.16 17.35
CA LYS A 65 22.01 4.92 17.97
C LYS A 65 23.23 4.77 17.05
N GLY A 66 23.88 5.90 16.74
CA GLY A 66 24.70 6.10 15.54
C GLY A 66 25.62 4.96 15.12
N PHE A 67 26.00 4.98 13.83
CA PHE A 67 26.79 4.01 13.07
C PHE A 67 27.76 3.12 13.87
N ASP A 68 28.48 3.69 14.85
CA ASP A 68 29.39 2.98 15.74
C ASP A 68 28.76 1.79 16.47
N MET A 69 27.52 1.91 16.95
CA MET A 69 26.82 0.80 17.64
C MET A 69 26.40 -0.31 16.68
N MET A 70 26.14 0.00 15.40
CA MET A 70 25.84 -1.03 14.40
C MET A 70 27.08 -1.86 14.06
N VAL A 71 28.25 -1.23 14.10
CA VAL A 71 29.53 -1.91 13.88
C VAL A 71 29.87 -2.81 15.06
N GLU A 72 29.65 -2.33 16.28
CA GLU A 72 29.92 -3.10 17.51
C GLU A 72 29.03 -4.35 17.61
N ASP A 73 27.72 -4.23 17.36
CA ASP A 73 26.80 -5.37 17.31
C ASP A 73 27.20 -6.40 16.24
N ALA A 74 27.63 -5.93 15.06
CA ALA A 74 28.07 -6.81 13.98
C ALA A 74 29.33 -7.60 14.37
N TYR A 75 30.30 -6.95 15.02
CA TYR A 75 31.50 -7.61 15.51
C TYR A 75 31.20 -8.59 16.65
N GLU A 76 30.34 -8.22 17.59
CA GLU A 76 29.95 -9.10 18.70
C GLU A 76 29.26 -10.35 18.17
N GLN A 77 28.36 -10.20 17.20
CA GLN A 77 27.67 -11.33 16.60
C GLN A 77 28.61 -12.24 15.81
N GLU A 78 29.58 -11.69 15.06
CA GLU A 78 30.59 -12.49 14.36
C GLU A 78 31.50 -13.27 15.34
N MET A 79 31.91 -12.63 16.44
CA MET A 79 32.70 -13.27 17.49
C MET A 79 31.92 -14.39 18.18
N ARG A 80 30.61 -14.21 18.36
CA ARG A 80 29.72 -15.22 18.94
C ARG A 80 29.60 -16.45 18.04
N GLU A 81 29.41 -16.26 16.74
CA GLU A 81 29.33 -17.37 15.78
C GLU A 81 30.65 -18.11 15.63
N LYS A 82 31.78 -17.39 15.68
CA LYS A 82 33.10 -17.96 15.47
C LYS A 82 33.68 -18.65 16.71
N TYR A 83 33.36 -18.15 17.91
CA TYR A 83 33.96 -18.64 19.17
C TYR A 83 32.93 -19.21 20.16
N GLY A 84 31.63 -19.16 19.85
CA GLY A 84 30.59 -19.94 20.52
C GLY A 84 30.27 -19.57 21.97
N ILE A 85 30.42 -18.28 22.35
CA ILE A 85 30.10 -17.80 23.71
C ILE A 85 28.63 -17.41 23.84
#